data_AF-A0A5C5UFA3-F1
#
_entry.id   AF-A0A5C5UFA3-F1
#
_cell.length_a   1.000
_cell.length_b   1.000
_cell.length_c   1.000
_cell.angle_alpha   90.00
_cell.angle_beta   90.00
_cell.angle_gamma   90.00
#
_symmetry.space_group_name_H-M   'P 1'
#
loop_
_entity.id
_entity.type
_entity.pdbx_description
1 polymer ?
#
loop_
_entity_poly.entity_id
_entity_poly.type
_entity_poly.pdbx_seq_one_letter_code
_entity_poly.pdbx_strand_id
1 'polypeptide(L)'
;MIILKKLYFQATNLSWLVLTACTIALIIFSTLLLPLIEPGTFTNHMDALWFTMTTMLTVGYGDLFPATTGGRIFTVLFLYIIGIGLFASFIGKAVDSLTFYRRQKERGDLMFEGKNHIVIIDWSHKAENAMKDILERDAKVQIVVIDTIEKAKEINERIHFIRGRATDADVLRKANAQHAKAVLIFSDDKIDDQMLADGKSLMIACAVERISPGVHTTVEIEREEHILNFSHIKVDNFILSNATIAKLAVDSIL
;
A
#
# COMPACT_ATOMS: atom_id res chain seq x y z
N MET A 1 30.54 -5.24 14.09
CA MET A 1 29.19 -5.30 13.50
C MET A 1 28.10 -4.65 14.37
N ILE A 2 28.17 -4.74 15.70
CA ILE A 2 27.16 -4.15 16.63
C ILE A 2 27.19 -2.62 16.63
N ILE A 3 28.38 -2.00 16.61
CA ILE A 3 28.53 -0.53 16.59
C ILE A 3 27.98 0.05 15.28
N LEU A 4 28.30 -0.58 14.14
CA LEU A 4 27.77 -0.18 12.83
C LEU A 4 26.23 -0.26 12.79
N LYS A 5 25.65 -1.35 13.34
CA LYS A 5 24.19 -1.49 13.46
C LYS A 5 23.57 -0.43 14.38
N LYS A 6 24.24 -0.07 15.47
CA LYS A 6 23.75 0.93 16.42
C LYS A 6 23.82 2.35 15.84
N LEU A 7 24.89 2.66 15.11
CA LEU A 7 25.03 3.90 14.35
C LEU A 7 23.97 4.00 13.24
N TYR A 8 23.77 2.90 12.50
CA TYR A 8 22.71 2.79 11.49
C TYR A 8 21.33 3.02 12.11
N PHE A 9 21.02 2.38 13.25
CA PHE A 9 19.74 2.53 13.92
C PHE A 9 19.50 3.93 14.50
N GLN A 10 20.56 4.60 14.99
CA GLN A 10 20.49 5.99 15.42
C GLN A 10 20.33 6.96 14.24
N ALA A 11 20.98 6.69 13.11
CA ALA A 11 20.79 7.46 11.88
C ALA A 11 19.37 7.27 11.31
N THR A 12 18.79 6.07 11.41
CA THR A 12 17.39 5.82 11.02
C THR A 12 16.38 6.51 11.93
N ASN A 13 16.69 6.72 13.21
CA ASN A 13 15.84 7.44 14.17
C ASN A 13 15.91 8.97 14.06
N LEU A 14 16.85 9.53 13.30
CA LEU A 14 16.91 10.96 13.05
C LEU A 14 15.65 11.41 12.28
N SER A 15 15.10 12.59 12.55
CA SER A 15 13.94 13.05 11.76
C SER A 15 14.34 13.23 10.28
N TRP A 16 13.38 13.01 9.37
CA TRP A 16 13.61 13.20 7.93
C TRP A 16 14.18 14.59 7.61
N LEU A 17 13.71 15.61 8.34
CA LEU A 17 14.17 17.00 8.23
C LEU A 17 15.64 17.18 8.62
N VAL A 18 16.09 16.57 9.71
CA VAL A 18 17.48 16.71 10.15
C VAL A 18 18.43 16.00 9.19
N LEU A 19 18.06 14.80 8.71
CA LEU A 19 18.90 14.07 7.75
C LEU A 19 19.04 14.83 6.43
N THR A 20 17.93 15.35 5.89
CA THR A 20 17.95 16.17 4.67
C THR A 20 18.76 17.46 4.85
N ALA A 21 18.57 18.17 5.97
CA ALA A 21 19.32 19.38 6.27
C ALA A 21 20.82 19.12 6.39
N CYS A 22 21.24 18.06 7.10
CA CYS A 22 22.66 17.70 7.24
C CYS A 22 23.31 17.34 5.90
N THR A 23 22.61 16.58 5.05
CA THR A 23 23.12 16.21 3.72
C THR A 23 23.28 17.44 2.82
N ILE A 24 22.28 18.33 2.79
CA ILE A 24 22.35 19.59 2.03
C ILE A 24 23.46 20.49 2.56
N ALA A 25 23.57 20.62 3.88
CA ALA A 25 24.62 21.41 4.51
C ALA A 25 26.02 20.89 4.16
N LEU A 26 26.22 19.57 4.15
CA LEU A 26 27.50 18.97 3.77
C LEU A 26 27.83 19.22 2.29
N ILE A 27 26.85 19.11 1.39
CA ILE A 27 27.03 19.38 -0.04
C ILE A 27 27.44 20.84 -0.25
N ILE A 28 26.72 21.79 0.38
CA ILE A 28 27.03 23.22 0.29
C ILE A 28 28.42 23.50 0.89
N PHE A 29 28.70 22.96 2.07
CA PHE A 29 29.99 23.12 2.74
C PHE A 29 31.15 22.62 1.87
N SER A 30 31.01 21.45 1.27
CA SER A 30 32.06 20.87 0.41
C SER A 30 32.23 21.65 -0.89
N THR A 31 31.13 22.10 -1.49
CA THR A 31 31.11 22.91 -2.71
C THR A 31 31.79 24.28 -2.52
N LEU A 32 31.65 24.87 -1.33
CA LEU A 32 32.29 26.13 -1.00
C LEU A 32 33.76 25.93 -0.61
N LEU A 33 34.10 24.90 0.17
CA LEU A 33 35.43 24.72 0.75
C LEU A 33 36.47 24.16 -0.25
N LEU A 34 36.06 23.29 -1.18
CA LEU A 34 36.98 22.63 -2.12
C LEU A 34 37.75 23.62 -3.02
N PRO A 35 37.13 24.65 -3.64
CA PRO A 35 37.85 25.66 -4.40
C PRO A 35 38.81 26.51 -3.55
N LEU A 36 38.55 26.68 -2.24
CA LEU A 36 39.46 27.39 -1.33
C LEU A 36 40.69 26.57 -0.98
N ILE A 37 40.52 25.26 -0.75
CA ILE A 37 41.63 24.35 -0.40
C ILE A 37 42.44 23.99 -1.65
N GLU A 38 41.77 23.86 -2.79
CA GLU A 38 42.39 23.38 -4.02
C GLU A 38 41.95 24.17 -5.27
N PRO A 39 42.35 25.46 -5.36
CA PRO A 39 41.95 26.34 -6.45
C PRO A 39 42.49 25.91 -7.82
N GLY A 40 43.54 25.08 -7.86
CA GLY A 40 44.14 24.58 -9.10
C GLY A 40 43.32 23.51 -9.80
N THR A 41 42.56 22.70 -9.05
CA THR A 41 41.73 21.62 -9.58
C THR A 41 40.27 22.06 -9.71
N PHE A 42 39.74 22.77 -8.71
CA PHE A 42 38.36 23.23 -8.70
C PHE A 42 38.32 24.72 -9.03
N THR A 43 38.20 25.03 -10.32
CA THR A 43 38.28 26.41 -10.84
C THR A 43 37.03 27.23 -10.54
N ASN A 44 35.90 26.56 -10.40
CA ASN A 44 34.61 27.17 -10.09
C ASN A 44 33.84 26.29 -9.08
N HIS A 45 32.79 26.84 -8.48
CA HIS A 45 31.97 26.09 -7.52
C HIS A 45 31.18 24.93 -8.16
N MET A 46 30.91 24.98 -9.46
CA MET A 46 30.19 23.90 -10.15
C MET A 46 31.06 22.65 -10.30
N ASP A 47 32.36 22.80 -10.54
CA ASP A 47 33.34 21.71 -10.56
C ASP A 47 33.40 20.99 -9.20
N ALA A 48 33.39 21.78 -8.11
CA ALA A 48 33.39 21.26 -6.75
C ALA A 48 32.06 20.55 -6.40
N LEU A 49 30.92 21.10 -6.84
CA LEU A 49 29.60 20.46 -6.68
C LEU A 49 29.54 19.15 -7.47
N TRP A 50 30.03 19.15 -8.71
CA TRP A 50 30.10 17.97 -9.58
C TRP A 50 30.92 16.85 -8.93
N PHE A 51 32.14 17.17 -8.45
CA PHE A 51 32.98 16.21 -7.73
C PHE A 51 32.31 15.71 -6.44
N THR A 52 31.69 16.60 -5.66
CA THR A 52 30.97 16.23 -4.43
C THR A 52 29.84 15.25 -4.73
N MET A 53 29.00 15.53 -5.73
CA MET A 53 27.87 14.69 -6.10
C MET A 53 28.30 13.33 -6.65
N THR A 54 29.26 13.31 -7.58
CA THR A 54 29.77 12.06 -8.18
C THR A 54 30.47 11.17 -7.16
N THR A 55 31.10 11.77 -6.14
CA THR A 55 31.70 11.08 -5.01
C THR A 55 30.64 10.51 -4.06
N MET A 56 29.66 11.33 -3.62
CA MET A 56 28.60 10.90 -2.69
C MET A 56 27.69 9.84 -3.30
N LEU A 57 27.46 9.89 -4.62
CA LEU A 57 26.75 8.87 -5.39
C LEU A 57 27.61 7.64 -5.71
N THR A 58 28.89 7.63 -5.34
CA THR A 58 29.85 6.56 -5.63
C THR A 58 30.02 6.25 -7.13
N VAL A 59 29.77 7.24 -7.99
CA VAL A 59 29.98 7.14 -9.45
C VAL A 59 31.46 7.29 -9.76
N GLY A 60 32.10 8.34 -9.25
CA GLY A 60 33.55 8.56 -9.34
C GLY A 60 34.12 8.52 -10.76
N TYR A 61 33.72 9.45 -11.63
CA TYR A 61 34.22 9.53 -13.01
C TYR A 61 35.75 9.68 -13.10
N GLY A 62 36.38 10.26 -12.09
CA GLY A 62 37.84 10.45 -12.03
C GLY A 62 38.36 11.59 -12.92
N ASP A 63 37.47 12.41 -13.44
CA ASP A 63 37.73 13.62 -14.21
C ASP A 63 38.25 14.78 -13.34
N LEU A 64 37.72 14.90 -12.12
CA LEU A 64 38.20 15.83 -11.09
C LEU A 64 38.59 15.06 -9.82
N PHE A 65 39.73 15.40 -9.22
CA PHE A 65 40.18 14.79 -7.96
C PHE A 65 41.20 15.69 -7.24
N PRO A 66 41.22 15.67 -5.89
CA PRO A 66 42.18 16.44 -5.13
C PRO A 66 43.62 15.91 -5.31
N ALA A 67 44.49 16.72 -5.91
CA ALA A 67 45.92 16.53 -6.03
C ALA A 67 46.67 16.94 -4.75
N THR A 68 46.15 17.89 -3.98
CA THR A 68 46.83 18.41 -2.77
C THR A 68 46.62 17.51 -1.55
N THR A 69 47.59 17.49 -0.64
CA THR A 69 47.44 16.76 0.64
C THR A 69 46.25 17.26 1.45
N GLY A 70 46.01 18.57 1.47
CA GLY A 70 44.87 19.18 2.15
C GLY A 70 43.53 18.75 1.55
N GLY A 71 43.39 18.82 0.21
CA GLY A 71 42.18 18.40 -0.51
C GLY A 71 41.88 16.90 -0.33
N ARG A 72 42.93 16.06 -0.28
CA ARG A 72 42.80 14.62 -0.03
C ARG A 72 42.30 14.33 1.38
N ILE A 73 42.89 14.96 2.41
CA ILE A 73 42.45 14.79 3.80
C ILE A 73 40.99 15.24 3.96
N PHE A 74 40.63 16.40 3.39
CA PHE A 74 39.26 16.89 3.40
C PHE A 74 38.30 15.88 2.76
N THR A 75 38.62 15.40 1.55
CA THR A 75 37.79 14.45 0.81
C THR A 75 37.60 13.15 1.58
N VAL A 76 38.66 12.59 2.16
CA VAL A 76 38.56 11.35 2.95
C VAL A 76 37.67 11.55 4.19
N LEU A 77 37.91 12.61 4.96
CA LEU A 77 37.19 12.83 6.22
C LEU A 77 35.73 13.23 6.01
N PHE A 78 35.47 14.18 5.11
CA PHE A 78 34.14 14.77 4.95
C PHE A 78 33.30 14.10 3.87
N LEU A 79 33.88 13.74 2.72
CA LEU A 79 33.11 13.13 1.64
C LEU A 79 33.02 11.61 1.80
N TYR A 80 34.14 10.91 2.03
CA TYR A 80 34.11 9.44 2.07
C TYR A 80 33.49 8.90 3.36
N ILE A 81 33.93 9.39 4.53
CA ILE A 81 33.44 8.87 5.81
C ILE A 81 32.04 9.41 6.11
N ILE A 82 31.85 10.73 6.01
CA ILE A 82 30.59 11.38 6.40
C ILE A 82 29.61 11.44 5.22
N GLY A 83 30.05 11.93 4.06
CA GLY A 83 29.19 12.17 2.90
C GLY A 83 28.53 10.93 2.34
N ILE A 84 29.30 9.88 2.05
CA ILE A 84 28.75 8.61 1.55
C ILE A 84 27.78 8.01 2.59
N GLY A 85 28.15 8.03 3.88
CA GLY A 85 27.31 7.49 4.95
C GLY A 85 25.97 8.24 5.11
N LEU A 86 25.99 9.57 5.08
CA LEU A 86 24.79 10.40 5.14
C LEU A 86 23.90 10.22 3.91
N PHE A 87 24.49 10.19 2.71
CA PHE A 87 23.74 10.02 1.47
C PHE A 87 23.12 8.63 1.35
N ALA A 88 23.87 7.58 1.69
CA ALA A 88 23.35 6.21 1.75
C ALA A 88 22.18 6.08 2.75
N SER A 89 22.29 6.74 3.91
CA SER A 89 21.20 6.78 4.89
C SER A 89 19.97 7.53 4.37
N PHE A 90 20.17 8.61 3.61
CA PHE A 90 19.10 9.36 2.96
C PHE A 90 18.34 8.52 1.95
N ILE A 91 19.05 7.82 1.05
CA ILE A 91 18.44 6.87 0.11
C ILE A 91 17.70 5.77 0.86
N GLY A 92 18.33 5.17 1.88
CA GLY A 92 17.72 4.11 2.68
C GLY A 92 16.38 4.53 3.28
N LYS A 93 16.33 5.70 3.92
CA LYS A 93 15.06 6.25 4.42
C LYS A 93 14.05 6.53 3.32
N ALA A 94 14.48 7.03 2.16
CA ALA A 94 13.57 7.31 1.05
C ALA A 94 12.88 6.04 0.56
N VAL A 95 13.64 4.95 0.44
CA VAL A 95 13.10 3.62 0.12
C VAL A 95 12.19 3.10 1.23
N ASP A 96 12.57 3.25 2.50
CA ASP A 96 11.75 2.85 3.64
C ASP A 96 10.42 3.63 3.69
N SER A 97 10.42 4.93 3.40
CA SER A 97 9.21 5.75 3.36
C SER A 97 8.26 5.30 2.25
N LEU A 98 8.80 5.00 1.06
CA LEU A 98 8.00 4.52 -0.07
C LEU A 98 7.42 3.13 0.22
N THR A 99 8.19 2.25 0.86
CA THR A 99 7.72 0.91 1.25
C THR A 99 6.77 0.96 2.43
N PHE A 100 6.88 1.94 3.34
CA PHE A 100 5.94 2.12 4.45
C PHE A 100 4.53 2.43 3.95
N TYR A 101 4.41 3.32 2.95
CA TYR A 101 3.11 3.61 2.33
C TYR A 101 2.51 2.36 1.66
N ARG A 102 3.30 1.61 0.89
CA ARG A 102 2.86 0.35 0.28
C ARG A 102 2.44 -0.67 1.33
N ARG A 103 3.20 -0.81 2.43
CA ARG A 103 2.88 -1.73 3.53
C ARG A 103 1.58 -1.38 4.23
N GLN A 104 1.27 -0.09 4.44
CA GLN A 104 -0.01 0.30 5.02
C GLN A 104 -1.18 -0.02 4.08
N LYS A 105 -1.00 0.18 2.76
CA LYS A 105 -2.00 -0.22 1.76
C LYS A 105 -2.20 -1.74 1.74
N GLU A 106 -1.11 -2.52 1.74
CA GLU A 106 -1.15 -3.99 1.80
C GLU A 106 -1.80 -4.50 3.08
N ARG A 107 -1.57 -3.86 4.23
CA ARG A 107 -2.16 -4.23 5.52
C ARG A 107 -3.62 -3.85 5.66
N GLY A 108 -4.12 -2.99 4.78
CA GLY A 108 -5.50 -2.51 4.81
C GLY A 108 -5.80 -1.57 5.98
N ASP A 109 -4.79 -0.82 6.44
CA ASP A 109 -4.93 0.14 7.54
C ASP A 109 -5.50 1.50 7.08
N LEU A 110 -5.46 1.75 5.76
CA LEU A 110 -5.86 3.02 5.15
C LEU A 110 -7.37 3.09 4.92
N MET A 111 -7.96 4.24 5.25
CA MET A 111 -9.36 4.53 4.93
C MET A 111 -9.52 4.78 3.43
N PHE A 112 -10.67 4.38 2.88
CA PHE A 112 -11.05 4.66 1.51
C PHE A 112 -11.97 5.89 1.47
N GLU A 113 -11.66 6.87 0.62
CA GLU A 113 -12.41 8.13 0.55
C GLU A 113 -13.21 8.29 -0.76
N GLY A 114 -13.07 7.36 -1.72
CA GLY A 114 -13.79 7.39 -2.99
C GLY A 114 -15.31 7.19 -2.85
N LYS A 115 -16.05 7.48 -3.91
CA LYS A 115 -17.52 7.31 -4.00
C LYS A 115 -17.88 6.49 -5.24
N ASN A 116 -19.11 5.95 -5.28
CA ASN A 116 -19.62 5.11 -6.37
C ASN A 116 -18.76 3.86 -6.64
N HIS A 117 -18.04 3.38 -5.63
CA HIS A 117 -17.23 2.17 -5.65
C HIS A 117 -18.06 0.94 -5.29
N ILE A 118 -17.50 -0.24 -5.54
CA ILE A 118 -18.10 -1.51 -5.13
C ILE A 118 -17.35 -2.02 -3.90
N VAL A 119 -18.07 -2.42 -2.86
CA VAL A 119 -17.49 -3.08 -1.69
C VAL A 119 -17.69 -4.58 -1.84
N ILE A 120 -16.63 -5.36 -1.70
CA ILE A 120 -16.67 -6.83 -1.69
C ILE A 120 -16.23 -7.32 -0.32
N ILE A 121 -17.02 -8.20 0.25
CA ILE A 121 -16.78 -8.76 1.58
C ILE A 121 -16.37 -10.22 1.43
N ASP A 122 -15.32 -10.59 2.16
CA ASP A 122 -14.60 -11.86 2.10
C ASP A 122 -13.85 -12.05 0.75
N TRP A 123 -12.53 -12.03 0.79
CA TRP A 123 -11.65 -12.12 -0.37
C TRP A 123 -11.43 -13.59 -0.77
N SER A 124 -12.51 -14.25 -1.21
CA SER A 124 -12.52 -15.62 -1.71
C SER A 124 -12.05 -15.71 -3.17
N HIS A 125 -11.92 -16.94 -3.71
CA HIS A 125 -11.63 -17.14 -5.13
C HIS A 125 -12.79 -16.66 -6.02
N LYS A 126 -14.05 -16.77 -5.53
CA LYS A 126 -15.23 -16.22 -6.20
C LYS A 126 -15.15 -14.69 -6.28
N ALA A 127 -14.76 -14.05 -5.18
CA ALA A 127 -14.54 -12.60 -5.12
C ALA A 127 -13.44 -12.14 -6.09
N GLU A 128 -12.33 -12.88 -6.20
CA GLU A 128 -11.25 -12.58 -7.16
C GLU A 128 -11.74 -12.58 -8.61
N ASN A 129 -12.52 -13.59 -8.99
CA ASN A 129 -13.11 -13.66 -10.33
C ASN A 129 -14.08 -12.50 -10.58
N ALA A 130 -14.95 -12.20 -9.62
CA ALA A 130 -15.88 -11.07 -9.71
C ALA A 130 -15.14 -9.73 -9.85
N MET A 131 -14.06 -9.52 -9.10
CA MET A 131 -13.23 -8.32 -9.22
C MET A 131 -12.61 -8.19 -10.60
N LYS A 132 -12.04 -9.28 -11.12
CA LYS A 132 -11.43 -9.27 -12.45
C LYS A 132 -12.45 -8.89 -13.52
N ASP A 133 -13.63 -9.50 -13.50
CA ASP A 133 -14.71 -9.21 -14.44
C ASP A 133 -15.18 -7.74 -14.34
N ILE A 134 -15.30 -7.21 -13.12
CA ILE A 134 -15.67 -5.80 -12.89
C ILE A 134 -14.60 -4.87 -13.48
N LEU A 135 -13.33 -5.14 -13.22
CA LEU A 135 -12.20 -4.32 -13.67
C LEU A 135 -11.99 -4.34 -15.19
N GLU A 136 -12.42 -5.41 -15.86
CA GLU A 136 -12.41 -5.56 -17.32
C GLU A 136 -13.60 -4.83 -17.98
N ARG A 137 -14.78 -4.85 -17.35
CA ARG A 137 -16.00 -4.23 -17.90
C ARG A 137 -16.10 -2.73 -17.63
N ASP A 138 -15.60 -2.26 -16.49
CA ASP A 138 -15.65 -0.85 -16.11
C ASP A 138 -14.24 -0.34 -15.73
N ALA A 139 -13.66 0.46 -16.62
CA ALA A 139 -12.33 1.02 -16.44
C ALA A 139 -12.23 2.04 -15.30
N LYS A 140 -13.37 2.62 -14.86
CA LYS A 140 -13.40 3.71 -13.88
C LYS A 140 -13.80 3.27 -12.47
N VAL A 141 -14.46 2.14 -12.34
CA VAL A 141 -14.95 1.69 -11.03
C VAL A 141 -13.79 1.29 -10.13
N GLN A 142 -13.89 1.70 -8.86
CA GLN A 142 -12.96 1.28 -7.81
C GLN A 142 -13.63 0.19 -6.98
N ILE A 143 -12.80 -0.74 -6.48
CA ILE A 143 -13.25 -1.85 -5.66
C ILE A 143 -12.59 -1.76 -4.29
N VAL A 144 -13.38 -1.89 -3.24
CA VAL A 144 -12.90 -1.98 -1.86
C VAL A 144 -13.16 -3.40 -1.37
N VAL A 145 -12.12 -4.10 -0.93
CA VAL A 145 -12.24 -5.46 -0.39
C VAL A 145 -12.04 -5.45 1.11
N ILE A 146 -12.96 -6.06 1.85
CA ILE A 146 -12.89 -6.22 3.30
C ILE A 146 -12.65 -7.68 3.63
N ASP A 147 -11.55 -7.97 4.33
CA ASP A 147 -11.25 -9.31 4.85
C ASP A 147 -10.37 -9.21 6.12
N THR A 148 -10.25 -10.31 6.85
CA THR A 148 -9.38 -10.48 8.01
C THR A 148 -7.96 -10.96 7.69
N ILE A 149 -7.66 -11.29 6.42
CA ILE A 149 -6.30 -11.66 5.97
C ILE A 149 -5.25 -10.62 6.37
N GLU A 150 -4.02 -11.08 6.63
CA GLU A 150 -2.95 -10.20 7.13
C GLU A 150 -2.50 -9.15 6.10
N LYS A 151 -2.54 -9.51 4.82
CA LYS A 151 -2.17 -8.66 3.70
C LYS A 151 -3.05 -8.92 2.49
N ALA A 152 -3.25 -7.89 1.69
CA ALA A 152 -3.87 -7.97 0.37
C ALA A 152 -3.17 -9.03 -0.50
N LYS A 153 -3.96 -9.86 -1.19
CA LYS A 153 -3.44 -10.89 -2.10
C LYS A 153 -2.85 -10.28 -3.37
N GLU A 154 -3.45 -9.18 -3.84
CA GLU A 154 -3.02 -8.43 -5.01
C GLU A 154 -3.02 -6.93 -4.70
N ILE A 155 -2.03 -6.22 -5.23
CA ILE A 155 -1.96 -4.76 -5.16
C ILE A 155 -2.31 -4.22 -6.53
N ASN A 156 -3.50 -3.63 -6.62
CA ASN A 156 -3.95 -2.90 -7.81
C ASN A 156 -4.21 -1.43 -7.45
N GLU A 157 -4.07 -0.51 -8.39
CA GLU A 157 -4.42 0.89 -8.14
C GLU A 157 -5.92 1.08 -7.92
N ARG A 158 -6.75 0.24 -8.55
CA ARG A 158 -8.21 0.27 -8.46
C ARG A 158 -8.80 -0.62 -7.35
N ILE A 159 -7.98 -1.47 -6.73
CA ILE A 159 -8.38 -2.30 -5.59
C ILE A 159 -7.81 -1.69 -4.31
N HIS A 160 -8.69 -1.41 -3.36
CA HIS A 160 -8.34 -0.94 -2.03
C HIS A 160 -8.69 -2.02 -1.00
N PHE A 161 -7.70 -2.51 -0.27
CA PHE A 161 -7.92 -3.51 0.76
C PHE A 161 -8.14 -2.85 2.11
N ILE A 162 -9.06 -3.37 2.90
CA ILE A 162 -9.31 -2.98 4.28
C ILE A 162 -9.32 -4.22 5.14
N ARG A 163 -8.47 -4.20 6.15
CA ARG A 163 -8.36 -5.31 7.08
C ARG A 163 -9.33 -5.14 8.23
N GLY A 164 -10.18 -6.13 8.44
CA GLY A 164 -11.14 -6.15 9.54
C GLY A 164 -12.32 -7.08 9.26
N ARG A 165 -13.20 -7.21 10.26
CA ARG A 165 -14.46 -7.94 10.10
C ARG A 165 -15.52 -6.98 9.57
N ALA A 166 -16.24 -7.39 8.53
CA ALA A 166 -17.32 -6.57 7.97
C ALA A 166 -18.53 -6.43 8.92
N THR A 167 -18.59 -7.20 10.00
CA THR A 167 -19.56 -7.00 11.10
C THR A 167 -19.27 -5.76 11.94
N ASP A 168 -18.03 -5.26 11.92
CA ASP A 168 -17.61 -4.12 12.73
C ASP A 168 -17.94 -2.81 12.00
N ALA A 169 -18.71 -1.94 12.65
CA ALA A 169 -19.15 -0.66 12.09
C ALA A 169 -17.98 0.21 11.61
N ASP A 170 -16.87 0.22 12.35
CA ASP A 170 -15.69 1.03 12.01
C ASP A 170 -15.05 0.55 10.71
N VAL A 171 -15.03 -0.76 10.44
CA VAL A 171 -14.47 -1.34 9.21
C VAL A 171 -15.32 -0.94 8.00
N LEU A 172 -16.65 -1.01 8.12
CA LEU A 172 -17.57 -0.55 7.06
C LEU A 172 -17.46 0.96 6.81
N ARG A 173 -17.22 1.76 7.87
CA ARG A 173 -16.92 3.19 7.72
C ARG A 173 -15.59 3.45 7.05
N LYS A 174 -14.53 2.72 7.41
CA LYS A 174 -13.23 2.78 6.72
C LYS A 174 -13.36 2.44 5.24
N ALA A 175 -14.28 1.53 4.88
CA ALA A 175 -14.61 1.17 3.50
C ALA A 175 -15.50 2.18 2.78
N ASN A 176 -15.94 3.22 3.47
CA ASN A 176 -16.91 4.18 2.97
C ASN A 176 -18.15 3.52 2.36
N ALA A 177 -18.64 2.45 2.99
CA ALA A 177 -19.77 1.67 2.48
C ALA A 177 -21.04 2.51 2.28
N GLN A 178 -21.13 3.68 2.91
CA GLN A 178 -22.27 4.61 2.83
C GLN A 178 -22.40 5.28 1.46
N HIS A 179 -21.28 5.45 0.75
CA HIS A 179 -21.22 6.05 -0.57
C HIS A 179 -20.87 5.03 -1.66
N ALA A 180 -20.89 3.74 -1.32
CA ALA A 180 -20.71 2.67 -2.28
C ALA A 180 -21.93 2.59 -3.21
N LYS A 181 -21.68 2.19 -4.45
CA LYS A 181 -22.71 1.86 -5.43
C LYS A 181 -23.41 0.54 -5.08
N ALA A 182 -22.63 -0.45 -4.63
CA ALA A 182 -23.11 -1.76 -4.27
C ALA A 182 -22.18 -2.42 -3.24
N VAL A 183 -22.73 -3.34 -2.45
CA VAL A 183 -22.00 -4.26 -1.56
C VAL A 183 -22.30 -5.69 -1.99
N LEU A 184 -21.24 -6.45 -2.29
CA LEU A 184 -21.30 -7.88 -2.62
C LEU A 184 -20.78 -8.68 -1.43
N ILE A 185 -21.63 -9.55 -0.88
CA ILE A 185 -21.30 -10.46 0.23
C ILE A 185 -21.21 -11.87 -0.35
N PHE A 186 -20.01 -12.42 -0.43
CA PHE A 186 -19.80 -13.81 -0.82
C PHE A 186 -19.89 -14.71 0.42
N SER A 187 -20.32 -15.96 0.21
CA SER A 187 -20.30 -16.98 1.25
C SER A 187 -18.84 -17.33 1.57
N ASP A 188 -18.54 -17.58 2.85
CA ASP A 188 -17.18 -17.91 3.28
C ASP A 188 -16.89 -19.38 2.95
N ASP A 189 -16.16 -19.60 1.85
CA ASP A 189 -15.75 -20.93 1.39
C ASP A 189 -14.91 -21.72 2.42
N LYS A 190 -14.46 -21.10 3.53
CA LYS A 190 -13.75 -21.79 4.63
C LYS A 190 -14.70 -22.44 5.64
N ILE A 191 -15.99 -22.17 5.57
CA ILE A 191 -17.00 -22.71 6.48
C ILE A 191 -17.74 -23.84 5.78
N ASP A 192 -17.47 -25.09 6.21
CA ASP A 192 -18.09 -26.28 5.62
C ASP A 192 -19.60 -26.37 5.93
N ASP A 193 -20.01 -25.90 7.11
CA ASP A 193 -21.42 -25.91 7.51
C ASP A 193 -22.17 -24.75 6.83
N GLN A 194 -23.04 -25.10 5.89
CA GLN A 194 -23.83 -24.14 5.10
C GLN A 194 -24.71 -23.23 5.96
N MET A 195 -25.20 -23.70 7.11
CA MET A 195 -26.00 -22.88 8.02
C MET A 195 -25.12 -21.83 8.72
N LEU A 196 -23.89 -22.19 9.10
CA LEU A 196 -22.94 -21.24 9.67
C LEU A 196 -22.44 -20.23 8.63
N ALA A 197 -22.22 -20.67 7.38
CA ALA A 197 -21.80 -19.80 6.28
C ALA A 197 -22.87 -18.74 5.99
N ASP A 198 -24.12 -19.17 5.76
CA ASP A 198 -25.24 -18.25 5.53
C ASP A 198 -25.56 -17.39 6.76
N GLY A 199 -25.36 -17.93 7.97
CA GLY A 199 -25.45 -17.17 9.22
C GLY A 199 -24.43 -16.03 9.29
N LYS A 200 -23.18 -16.26 8.87
CA LYS A 200 -22.16 -15.21 8.75
C LYS A 200 -22.58 -14.15 7.73
N SER A 201 -23.06 -14.57 6.55
CA SER A 201 -23.56 -13.67 5.51
C SER A 201 -24.72 -12.80 6.02
N LEU A 202 -25.64 -13.37 6.80
CA LEU A 202 -26.73 -12.63 7.45
C LEU A 202 -26.20 -11.58 8.43
N MET A 203 -25.24 -11.94 9.29
CA MET A 203 -24.65 -10.98 10.25
C MET A 203 -23.97 -9.81 9.53
N ILE A 204 -23.27 -10.10 8.43
CA ILE A 204 -22.63 -9.08 7.60
C ILE A 204 -23.69 -8.18 6.95
N ALA A 205 -24.72 -8.77 6.33
CA ALA A 205 -25.80 -8.01 5.69
C ALA A 205 -26.54 -7.11 6.68
N CYS A 206 -26.78 -7.57 7.92
CA CYS A 206 -27.32 -6.74 9.00
C CYS A 206 -26.43 -5.54 9.32
N ALA A 207 -25.11 -5.74 9.38
CA ALA A 207 -24.16 -4.66 9.65
C ALA A 207 -24.12 -3.64 8.50
N VAL A 208 -24.18 -4.10 7.26
CA VAL A 208 -24.27 -3.25 6.06
C VAL A 208 -25.55 -2.43 6.07
N GLU A 209 -26.71 -3.05 6.27
CA GLU A 209 -28.01 -2.35 6.32
C GLU A 209 -28.03 -1.30 7.43
N ARG A 210 -27.44 -1.60 8.59
CA ARG A 210 -27.34 -0.64 9.70
C ARG A 210 -26.48 0.59 9.36
N ILE A 211 -25.39 0.42 8.61
CA ILE A 211 -24.45 1.51 8.29
C ILE A 211 -24.86 2.27 7.03
N SER A 212 -25.44 1.55 6.06
CA SER A 212 -25.69 1.97 4.69
C SER A 212 -27.03 1.45 4.15
N PRO A 213 -28.19 1.81 4.73
CA PRO A 213 -29.50 1.24 4.34
C PRO A 213 -29.95 1.54 2.90
N GLY A 214 -29.28 2.46 2.22
CA GLY A 214 -29.55 2.84 0.83
C GLY A 214 -28.70 2.10 -0.20
N VAL A 215 -27.71 1.31 0.21
CA VAL A 215 -26.77 0.67 -0.72
C VAL A 215 -27.38 -0.58 -1.35
N HIS A 216 -27.10 -0.82 -2.63
CA HIS A 216 -27.52 -2.05 -3.29
C HIS A 216 -26.73 -3.23 -2.72
N THR A 217 -27.40 -4.14 -2.02
CA THR A 217 -26.75 -5.28 -1.35
C THR A 217 -27.10 -6.57 -2.06
N THR A 218 -26.08 -7.31 -2.49
CA THR A 218 -26.21 -8.67 -3.04
C THR A 218 -25.51 -9.67 -2.13
N VAL A 219 -26.21 -10.75 -1.79
CA VAL A 219 -25.72 -11.79 -0.87
C VAL A 219 -25.70 -13.13 -1.57
N GLU A 220 -24.57 -13.82 -1.54
CA GLU A 220 -24.47 -15.24 -1.88
C GLU A 220 -24.95 -16.09 -0.70
N ILE A 221 -25.79 -17.08 -1.01
CA ILE A 221 -26.38 -18.02 -0.05
C ILE A 221 -26.20 -19.44 -0.57
N GLU A 222 -25.84 -20.36 0.31
CA GLU A 222 -25.64 -21.77 -0.02
C GLU A 222 -26.97 -22.53 -0.19
N ARG A 223 -27.96 -22.26 0.68
CA ARG A 223 -29.27 -22.94 0.65
C ARG A 223 -30.42 -21.95 0.45
N GLU A 224 -31.28 -22.22 -0.53
CA GLU A 224 -32.45 -21.39 -0.85
C GLU A 224 -33.41 -21.21 0.34
N GLU A 225 -33.56 -22.24 1.17
CA GLU A 225 -34.35 -22.22 2.40
C GLU A 225 -33.91 -21.10 3.37
N HIS A 226 -32.63 -20.71 3.35
CA HIS A 226 -32.10 -19.69 4.26
C HIS A 226 -32.42 -18.26 3.83
N ILE A 227 -32.89 -18.02 2.59
CA ILE A 227 -33.29 -16.69 2.12
C ILE A 227 -34.35 -16.07 3.05
N LEU A 228 -35.27 -16.89 3.56
CA LEU A 228 -36.33 -16.44 4.47
C LEU A 228 -35.78 -15.83 5.77
N ASN A 229 -34.58 -16.21 6.21
CA ASN A 229 -33.94 -15.67 7.40
C ASN A 229 -33.50 -14.20 7.23
N PHE A 230 -33.40 -13.72 5.99
CA PHE A 230 -33.04 -12.34 5.65
C PHE A 230 -34.27 -11.42 5.56
N SER A 231 -35.48 -11.93 5.82
CA SER A 231 -36.75 -11.19 5.65
C SER A 231 -36.87 -9.90 6.46
N HIS A 232 -36.05 -9.72 7.50
CA HIS A 232 -36.05 -8.54 8.36
C HIS A 232 -34.98 -7.49 7.99
N ILE A 233 -34.21 -7.72 6.92
CA ILE A 233 -33.23 -6.78 6.40
C ILE A 233 -33.43 -6.55 4.91
N LYS A 234 -33.01 -5.39 4.42
CA LYS A 234 -33.12 -5.07 3.01
C LYS A 234 -31.92 -5.64 2.27
N VAL A 235 -32.16 -6.74 1.56
CA VAL A 235 -31.22 -7.29 0.57
C VAL A 235 -31.88 -7.21 -0.80
N ASP A 236 -31.20 -6.59 -1.75
CA ASP A 236 -31.78 -6.33 -3.08
C ASP A 236 -31.72 -7.57 -3.97
N ASN A 237 -30.71 -8.44 -3.79
CA ASN A 237 -30.55 -9.64 -4.60
C ASN A 237 -29.87 -10.78 -3.84
N PHE A 238 -30.29 -12.01 -4.12
CA PHE A 238 -29.68 -13.23 -3.60
C PHE A 238 -29.10 -14.06 -4.75
N ILE A 239 -27.91 -14.63 -4.54
CA ILE A 239 -27.26 -15.54 -5.49
C ILE A 239 -27.12 -16.90 -4.82
N LEU A 240 -27.65 -17.95 -5.44
CA LEU A 240 -27.52 -19.31 -4.93
C LEU A 240 -26.24 -19.95 -5.45
N SER A 241 -25.31 -20.34 -4.57
CA SER A 241 -23.97 -20.81 -4.93
C SER A 241 -23.99 -21.97 -5.92
N ASN A 242 -24.70 -23.05 -5.58
CA ASN A 242 -24.66 -24.30 -6.37
C ASN A 242 -25.84 -24.47 -7.33
N ALA A 243 -27.01 -23.91 -6.99
CA ALA A 243 -28.21 -24.04 -7.82
C ALA A 243 -28.05 -23.31 -9.17
N THR A 244 -27.30 -22.20 -9.20
CA THR A 244 -27.07 -21.43 -10.43
C THR A 244 -26.29 -22.23 -11.47
N ILE A 245 -25.22 -22.93 -11.05
CA ILE A 245 -24.42 -23.76 -11.96
C ILE A 245 -25.26 -24.92 -12.51
N ALA A 246 -26.01 -25.60 -11.64
CA ALA A 246 -26.89 -26.69 -12.05
C ALA A 246 -27.94 -26.23 -13.06
N LYS A 247 -28.56 -25.07 -12.82
CA LYS A 247 -29.55 -24.48 -13.72
C LYS A 247 -28.95 -24.10 -15.08
N LEU A 248 -27.80 -23.43 -15.09
CA LEU A 248 -27.09 -23.07 -16.33
C LEU A 248 -26.67 -24.31 -17.13
N ALA A 249 -26.26 -25.39 -16.46
CA ALA A 249 -25.93 -26.64 -17.14
C ALA A 249 -27.15 -27.26 -17.82
N VAL A 250 -28.30 -27.27 -17.15
CA VAL A 250 -29.58 -27.74 -17.74
C VAL A 250 -30.01 -26.85 -18.90
N ASP A 251 -29.95 -25.53 -18.73
CA ASP A 251 -30.30 -24.54 -19.76
C ASP A 251 -29.35 -24.59 -20.98
N SER A 252 -28.15 -25.17 -20.83
CA SER A 252 -27.19 -25.31 -21.93
C SER A 252 -27.46 -26.50 -22.86
N ILE A 253 -28.24 -27.48 -22.40
CA ILE A 253 -28.53 -28.72 -23.14
C ILE A 253 -29.98 -28.84 -23.60
N LEU A 254 -30.86 -27.94 -23.14
CA LEU A 254 -32.26 -27.82 -23.57
C LEU A 254 -32.42 -26.66 -24.55
#